data_AF-A0AB39SLD0-F1
#
_entry.id   AF-A0AB39SLD0-F1
#
_cell.length_a   1.000
_cell.length_b   1.000
_cell.length_c   1.000
_cell.angle_alpha   90.00
_cell.angle_beta   90.00
_cell.angle_gamma   90.00
#
_symmetry.space_group_name_H-M   'P 1'
#
loop_
_entity.id
_entity.type
_entity.pdbx_description
1 polymer ?
#
loop_
_entity_poly.entity_id
_entity_poly.type
_entity_poly.pdbx_seq_one_letter_code
_entity_poly.pdbx_strand_id
1 'polypeptide(L)'
;MFLHDARTLSATAEQEFLPYKKITADGRACERDPREIFEALALDQRTDRILPNGYCTLPPRQACDKGNACLSCTKFVTDATFADVLKQQRDETTNLIDCRQRAHAQRFGEPMTDDNIWLSGRTEEVAARTGVLLAIERIRRSDGTTVPVRGAGAPQRRLSPDTTQNTAEGT
;
A
#
# COMPACT_ATOMS: atom_id res chain seq x y z
N MET A 1 25.24 20.84 13.46
CA MET A 1 24.80 19.50 13.88
C MET A 1 23.51 19.07 13.16
N PHE A 2 22.50 19.94 12.97
CA PHE A 2 21.25 19.63 12.23
C PHE A 2 21.38 19.10 10.79
N LEU A 3 22.42 19.51 10.04
CA LEU A 3 22.59 19.09 8.64
C LEU A 3 23.00 17.62 8.47
N HIS A 4 23.65 17.01 9.48
CA HIS A 4 23.98 15.58 9.46
C HIS A 4 22.74 14.71 9.68
N ASP A 5 21.89 15.12 10.62
CA ASP A 5 20.65 14.40 10.95
C ASP A 5 19.67 14.43 9.77
N ALA A 6 19.52 15.59 9.11
CA ALA A 6 18.66 15.73 7.93
C ALA A 6 19.13 14.87 6.73
N ARG A 7 20.45 14.82 6.47
CA ARG A 7 21.01 13.94 5.42
C ARG A 7 20.80 12.47 5.73
N THR A 8 20.99 12.08 6.99
CA THR A 8 20.83 10.69 7.43
C THR A 8 19.37 10.25 7.30
N LEU A 9 18.42 11.11 7.67
CA LEU A 9 17.00 10.85 7.53
C LEU A 9 16.58 10.69 6.06
N SER A 10 17.01 11.59 5.17
CA SER A 10 16.71 11.50 3.74
C SER A 10 17.31 10.25 3.10
N ALA A 11 18.56 9.91 3.42
CA ALA A 11 19.23 8.72 2.89
C ALA A 11 18.55 7.43 3.37
N THR A 12 18.11 7.41 4.64
CA THR A 12 17.36 6.27 5.19
C THR A 12 15.99 6.14 4.52
N ALA A 13 15.27 7.26 4.31
CA ALA A 13 13.98 7.24 3.65
C ALA A 13 14.07 6.71 2.21
N GLU A 14 15.10 7.11 1.46
CA GLU A 14 15.34 6.57 0.11
C GLU A 14 15.65 5.07 0.15
N GLN A 15 16.54 4.64 1.06
CA GLN A 15 16.91 3.23 1.23
C GLN A 15 15.73 2.34 1.59
N GLU A 16 14.78 2.83 2.38
CA GLU A 16 13.56 2.12 2.72
C GLU A 16 12.53 2.18 1.57
N PHE A 17 12.49 3.24 0.77
CA PHE A 17 11.49 3.41 -0.29
C PHE A 17 11.76 2.53 -1.52
N LEU A 18 13.01 2.49 -1.98
CA LEU A 18 13.40 1.88 -3.26
C LEU A 18 13.19 0.36 -3.36
N PRO A 19 13.41 -0.45 -2.29
CA PRO A 19 13.24 -1.90 -2.37
C PRO A 19 11.80 -2.34 -2.61
N TYR A 20 10.80 -1.54 -2.21
CA TYR A 20 9.41 -1.93 -2.35
C TYR A 20 8.88 -1.67 -3.75
N LYS A 21 8.49 -2.76 -4.41
CA LYS A 21 7.84 -2.72 -5.72
C LYS A 21 6.50 -2.01 -5.64
N LYS A 22 6.35 -1.04 -6.54
CA LYS A 22 5.19 -0.16 -6.63
C LYS A 22 4.09 -0.81 -7.47
N ILE A 23 2.84 -0.61 -7.07
CA ILE A 23 1.64 -1.26 -7.64
C ILE A 23 0.58 -0.19 -7.89
N THR A 24 -0.06 -0.22 -9.06
CA THR A 24 -1.15 0.70 -9.41
C THR A 24 -2.49 0.28 -8.81
N ALA A 25 -3.48 1.17 -8.85
CA ALA A 25 -4.86 0.88 -8.45
C ALA A 25 -5.43 -0.41 -9.09
N ASP A 26 -5.07 -0.70 -10.35
CA ASP A 26 -5.54 -1.88 -11.08
C ASP A 26 -4.80 -3.18 -10.69
N GLY A 27 -3.90 -3.14 -9.72
CA GLY A 27 -3.12 -4.31 -9.27
C GLY A 27 -1.99 -4.72 -10.20
N ARG A 28 -1.54 -3.83 -11.10
CA ARG A 28 -0.37 -4.06 -11.97
C ARG A 28 0.89 -3.48 -11.33
N ALA A 29 2.05 -4.03 -11.64
CA ALA A 29 3.31 -3.40 -11.27
C ALA A 29 3.40 -2.01 -11.94
N CYS A 30 3.85 -1.01 -11.20
CA CYS A 30 4.09 0.32 -11.73
C CYS A 30 5.33 0.28 -12.62
N GLU A 31 5.21 0.82 -13.84
CA GLU A 31 6.31 0.87 -14.81
C GLU A 31 7.29 2.04 -14.52
N ARG A 32 6.88 3.00 -13.68
CA ARG A 32 7.69 4.16 -13.37
C ARG A 32 8.83 3.81 -12.41
N ASP A 33 10.01 4.40 -12.64
CA ASP A 33 11.16 4.24 -11.76
C ASP A 33 10.82 4.71 -10.33
N PRO A 34 10.98 3.83 -9.31
CA PRO A 34 10.83 4.21 -7.90
C PRO A 34 11.65 5.43 -7.49
N ARG A 35 12.82 5.68 -8.10
CA ARG A 35 13.64 6.87 -7.81
C ARG A 35 12.93 8.16 -8.19
N GLU A 36 12.36 8.21 -9.40
CA GLU A 36 11.59 9.36 -9.84
C GLU A 36 10.36 9.61 -8.96
N ILE A 37 9.70 8.53 -8.49
CA ILE A 37 8.56 8.65 -7.58
C ILE A 37 9.04 9.26 -6.25
N PHE A 38 10.14 8.76 -5.69
CA PHE A 38 10.70 9.28 -4.43
C PHE A 38 11.05 10.77 -4.54
N GLU A 39 11.74 11.18 -5.61
CA GLU A 39 12.08 12.58 -5.86
C GLU A 39 10.83 13.44 -6.02
N ALA A 40 9.83 12.98 -6.78
CA ALA A 40 8.59 13.71 -6.97
C ALA A 40 7.82 13.90 -5.64
N LEU A 41 7.82 12.89 -4.77
CA LEU A 41 7.20 12.98 -3.44
C LEU A 41 7.95 13.95 -2.52
N ALA A 42 9.28 13.99 -2.58
CA ALA A 42 10.09 14.93 -1.80
C ALA A 42 9.86 16.40 -2.22
N LEU A 43 9.42 16.63 -3.46
CA LEU A 43 9.06 17.96 -3.97
C LEU A 43 7.62 18.36 -3.64
N ASP A 44 6.79 17.43 -3.19
CA ASP A 44 5.39 17.71 -2.91
C ASP A 44 5.24 18.37 -1.52
N GLN A 45 4.82 19.63 -1.53
CA GLN A 45 4.55 20.40 -0.31
C GLN A 45 3.06 20.45 0.02
N ARG A 46 2.22 19.76 -0.75
CA ARG A 46 0.77 19.90 -0.65
C ARG A 46 0.12 18.78 0.16
N THR A 47 -0.86 19.16 0.96
CA THR A 47 -1.64 18.24 1.79
C THR A 47 -2.78 17.55 1.01
N ASP A 48 -3.13 18.03 -0.19
CA ASP A 48 -4.19 17.48 -1.06
C ASP A 48 -3.83 16.12 -1.68
N ARG A 49 -2.63 15.60 -1.37
CA ARG A 49 -2.03 14.39 -1.96
C ARG A 49 -1.47 13.43 -0.93
N ILE A 50 -1.73 13.69 0.36
CA ILE A 50 -1.30 12.82 1.44
C ILE A 50 -2.29 11.67 1.54
N LEU A 51 -1.86 10.49 1.11
CA LEU A 51 -2.69 9.28 1.10
C LEU A 51 -2.32 8.36 2.27
N PRO A 52 -3.31 7.82 3.01
CA PRO A 52 -3.04 6.91 4.11
C PRO A 52 -2.62 5.50 3.66
N ASN A 53 -2.84 5.17 2.39
CA ASN A 53 -2.71 3.82 1.84
C ASN A 53 -1.86 3.75 0.56
N GLY A 54 -1.10 4.79 0.26
CA GLY A 54 -0.24 4.82 -0.93
C GLY A 54 0.38 6.19 -1.18
N TYR A 55 0.65 6.44 -2.46
CA TYR A 55 1.33 7.62 -2.97
C TYR A 55 0.56 8.17 -4.17
N CYS A 56 0.53 9.49 -4.28
CA CYS A 56 0.04 10.17 -5.48
C CYS A 56 1.21 10.44 -6.42
N THR A 57 1.20 9.85 -7.61
CA THR A 57 2.23 10.08 -8.63
C THR A 57 1.87 11.22 -9.59
N LEU A 58 0.89 12.04 -9.24
CA LEU A 58 0.54 13.24 -9.99
C LEU A 58 1.70 14.24 -9.88
N PRO A 59 2.22 14.78 -11.00
CA PRO A 59 3.32 15.73 -10.94
C PRO A 59 3.03 16.92 -10.00
N PRO A 60 3.99 17.39 -9.18
CA PRO A 60 3.78 18.44 -8.18
C PRO A 60 3.17 19.75 -8.74
N ARG A 61 3.44 20.06 -10.01
CA ARG A 61 2.96 21.28 -10.68
C ARG A 61 1.51 21.20 -11.16
N GLN A 62 0.93 20.00 -11.27
CA GLN A 62 -0.47 19.83 -11.67
C GLN A 62 -1.39 20.10 -10.48
N ALA A 63 -2.71 20.18 -10.67
CA ALA A 63 -3.69 20.28 -9.58
C ALA A 63 -4.55 19.00 -9.57
N CYS A 64 -4.92 18.52 -8.38
CA CYS A 64 -5.79 17.34 -8.23
C CYS A 64 -7.19 17.79 -7.80
N ASP A 65 -8.23 17.26 -8.45
CA ASP A 65 -9.64 17.44 -8.06
C ASP A 65 -10.16 16.28 -7.19
N LYS A 66 -9.39 15.19 -7.05
CA LYS A 66 -9.77 13.97 -6.31
C LYS A 66 -9.40 14.02 -4.83
N GLY A 67 -8.44 14.86 -4.44
CA GLY A 67 -7.89 14.91 -3.09
C GLY A 67 -7.38 13.53 -2.66
N ASN A 68 -7.81 13.06 -1.49
CA ASN A 68 -7.35 11.80 -0.90
C ASN A 68 -8.17 10.56 -1.32
N ALA A 69 -9.17 10.71 -2.21
CA ALA A 69 -9.99 9.62 -2.70
C ALA A 69 -9.33 8.87 -3.87
N CYS A 70 -8.05 8.52 -3.72
CA CYS A 70 -7.22 8.07 -4.84
C CYS A 70 -7.31 6.58 -5.18
N LEU A 71 -7.98 5.73 -4.41
CA LEU A 71 -7.92 4.27 -4.62
C LEU A 71 -8.35 3.84 -6.04
N SER A 72 -9.27 4.55 -6.68
CA SER A 72 -9.69 4.34 -8.08
C SER A 72 -9.02 5.29 -9.08
N CYS A 73 -8.09 6.13 -8.64
CA CYS A 73 -7.40 7.10 -9.47
C CYS A 73 -6.22 6.46 -10.20
N THR A 74 -6.03 6.79 -11.48
CA THR A 74 -4.88 6.31 -12.28
C THR A 74 -3.51 6.82 -11.79
N LYS A 75 -3.50 7.81 -10.90
CA LYS A 75 -2.28 8.37 -10.27
C LYS A 75 -1.94 7.70 -8.94
N PHE A 76 -2.76 6.76 -8.49
CA PHE A 76 -2.52 6.03 -7.26
C PHE A 76 -1.52 4.92 -7.47
N VAL A 77 -0.53 4.90 -6.57
CA VAL A 77 0.44 3.84 -6.45
C VAL A 77 0.54 3.45 -4.99
N THR A 78 0.71 2.17 -4.71
CA THR A 78 0.95 1.66 -3.35
C THR A 78 2.04 0.60 -3.38
N ASP A 79 2.37 0.07 -2.21
CA ASP A 79 3.31 -1.02 -2.08
C ASP A 79 3.03 -1.85 -0.81
N ALA A 80 3.93 -2.79 -0.53
CA ALA A 80 3.80 -3.73 0.56
C ALA A 80 3.85 -3.09 1.97
N THR A 81 4.32 -1.84 2.11
CA THR A 81 4.36 -1.12 3.40
C THR A 81 2.96 -0.69 3.87
N PHE A 82 2.03 -0.48 2.93
CA PHE A 82 0.64 -0.13 3.23
C PHE A 82 -0.27 -1.35 3.38
N ALA A 83 0.25 -2.58 3.26
CA ALA A 83 -0.57 -3.80 3.24
C ALA A 83 -1.47 -3.91 4.47
N ASP A 84 -0.99 -3.56 5.66
CA ASP A 84 -1.79 -3.66 6.89
C ASP A 84 -2.87 -2.58 6.98
N VAL A 85 -2.57 -1.35 6.57
CA VAL A 85 -3.58 -0.29 6.46
C VAL A 85 -4.64 -0.64 5.40
N LEU A 86 -4.24 -1.21 4.27
CA LEU A 86 -5.16 -1.67 3.23
C LEU A 86 -6.08 -2.79 3.71
N LYS A 87 -5.57 -3.75 4.49
CA LYS A 87 -6.39 -4.79 5.15
C LYS A 87 -7.36 -4.18 6.14
N GLN A 88 -6.89 -3.30 7.02
CA GLN A 88 -7.73 -2.62 8.00
C GLN A 88 -8.87 -1.86 7.32
N GLN A 89 -8.58 -1.04 6.32
CA GLN A 89 -9.61 -0.28 5.59
C GLN A 89 -10.62 -1.18 4.86
N ARG A 90 -10.16 -2.29 4.28
CA ARG A 90 -11.05 -3.29 3.68
C ARG A 90 -12.00 -3.86 4.74
N ASP A 91 -11.46 -4.29 5.88
CA ASP A 91 -12.23 -4.95 6.93
C ASP A 91 -13.22 -3.98 7.60
N GLU A 92 -12.81 -2.74 7.84
CA GLU A 92 -13.68 -1.65 8.30
C GLU A 92 -14.84 -1.39 7.30
N THR A 93 -14.54 -1.39 6.00
CA THR A 93 -15.56 -1.17 4.97
C THR A 93 -16.52 -2.36 4.89
N THR A 94 -16.03 -3.60 4.97
CA THR A 94 -16.88 -4.80 5.03
C THR A 94 -17.79 -4.76 6.26
N ASN A 95 -17.26 -4.42 7.43
CA ASN A 95 -18.05 -4.29 8.66
C ASN A 95 -19.13 -3.20 8.53
N LEU A 96 -18.82 -2.09 7.86
CA LEU A 96 -19.77 -1.01 7.60
C LEU A 96 -20.92 -1.49 6.70
N ILE A 97 -20.62 -2.26 5.64
CA ILE A 97 -21.62 -2.88 4.76
C ILE A 97 -22.53 -3.79 5.59
N ASP A 98 -21.97 -4.70 6.37
CA ASP A 98 -22.72 -5.68 7.17
C ASP A 98 -23.63 -5.00 8.20
N CYS A 99 -23.13 -3.96 8.88
CA CYS A 99 -23.94 -3.19 9.81
C CYS A 99 -25.10 -2.48 9.10
N ARG A 100 -24.85 -1.88 7.93
CA ARG A 100 -25.87 -1.16 7.17
C ARG A 100 -26.93 -2.11 6.61
N GLN A 101 -26.53 -3.25 6.07
CA GLN A 101 -27.41 -4.32 5.59
C GLN A 101 -28.35 -4.81 6.70
N ARG A 102 -27.80 -5.14 7.88
CA ARG A 102 -28.61 -5.55 9.04
C ARG A 102 -29.58 -4.46 9.49
N ALA A 103 -29.14 -3.21 9.56
CA ALA A 103 -29.99 -2.09 9.95
C ALA A 103 -31.12 -1.83 8.93
N HIS A 104 -30.86 -2.03 7.63
CA HIS A 104 -31.87 -1.92 6.59
C HIS A 104 -32.91 -3.03 6.72
N ALA A 105 -32.47 -4.29 6.85
CA ALA A 105 -33.36 -5.44 7.04
C ALA A 105 -34.23 -5.31 8.29
N GLN A 106 -33.67 -4.81 9.40
CA GLN A 106 -34.44 -4.55 10.62
C GLN A 106 -35.52 -3.48 10.43
N ARG A 107 -35.26 -2.47 9.58
CA ARG A 107 -36.17 -1.34 9.38
C ARG A 107 -37.24 -1.62 8.33
N PHE A 108 -36.89 -2.33 7.26
CA PHE A 108 -37.74 -2.50 6.08
C PHE A 108 -38.18 -3.95 5.84
N GLY A 109 -37.66 -4.91 6.62
CA GLY A 109 -37.97 -6.33 6.48
C GLY A 109 -37.11 -7.09 5.47
N GLU A 110 -36.27 -6.38 4.70
CA GLU A 110 -35.44 -6.96 3.65
C GLU A 110 -34.04 -6.30 3.57
N PRO A 111 -33.00 -7.04 3.18
CA PRO A 111 -31.67 -6.47 2.92
C PRO A 111 -31.70 -5.45 1.77
N MET A 112 -30.68 -4.62 1.68
CA MET A 112 -30.51 -3.73 0.53
C MET A 112 -30.17 -4.55 -0.70
N THR A 113 -30.80 -4.21 -1.82
CA THR A 113 -30.56 -4.77 -3.15
C THR A 113 -29.27 -4.24 -3.76
N ASP A 114 -28.70 -4.99 -4.72
CA ASP A 114 -27.41 -4.67 -5.36
C ASP A 114 -27.45 -3.39 -6.22
N ASP A 115 -28.63 -2.96 -6.66
CA ASP A 115 -28.84 -1.68 -7.37
C ASP A 115 -28.72 -0.46 -6.44
N ASN A 116 -28.65 -0.68 -5.12
CA ASN A 116 -28.43 0.41 -4.18
C ASN A 116 -27.04 1.03 -4.39
N ILE A 117 -27.03 2.31 -4.81
CA ILE A 117 -25.82 3.07 -5.15
C ILE A 117 -24.77 3.05 -4.02
N TRP A 118 -25.20 3.13 -2.76
CA TRP A 118 -24.28 3.10 -1.63
C TRP A 118 -23.64 1.71 -1.47
N LEU A 119 -24.45 0.65 -1.56
CA LEU A 119 -23.96 -0.72 -1.43
C LEU A 119 -23.01 -1.08 -2.58
N SER A 120 -23.39 -0.74 -3.81
CA SER A 120 -22.56 -0.94 -5.00
C SER A 120 -21.21 -0.25 -4.83
N GLY A 121 -21.21 1.05 -4.50
CA GLY A 121 -19.96 1.81 -4.32
C GLY A 121 -19.07 1.27 -3.18
N ARG A 122 -19.65 0.82 -2.06
CA ARG A 122 -18.85 0.21 -0.97
C ARG A 122 -18.29 -1.16 -1.36
N THR A 123 -19.05 -1.94 -2.12
CA THR A 123 -18.63 -3.26 -2.61
C THR A 123 -17.49 -3.12 -3.62
N GLU A 124 -17.58 -2.15 -4.54
CA GLU A 124 -16.49 -1.78 -5.45
C GLU A 124 -15.22 -1.37 -4.67
N GLU A 125 -15.37 -0.61 -3.59
CA GLU A 125 -14.26 -0.21 -2.71
C GLU A 125 -13.55 -1.42 -2.08
N VAL A 126 -14.32 -2.41 -1.60
CA VAL A 126 -13.80 -3.65 -1.02
C VAL A 126 -13.11 -4.49 -2.10
N ALA A 127 -13.70 -4.59 -3.28
CA ALA A 127 -13.13 -5.32 -4.41
C ALA A 127 -11.79 -4.72 -4.87
N ALA A 128 -11.72 -3.39 -5.00
CA ALA A 128 -10.51 -2.68 -5.38
C ALA A 128 -9.36 -2.94 -4.38
N ARG A 129 -9.62 -2.81 -3.06
CA ARG A 129 -8.59 -3.11 -2.04
C ARG A 129 -8.17 -4.57 -2.06
N THR A 130 -9.11 -5.48 -2.27
CA THR A 130 -8.82 -6.91 -2.35
C THR A 130 -7.91 -7.22 -3.55
N GLY A 131 -8.19 -6.62 -4.72
CA GLY A 131 -7.34 -6.74 -5.91
C GLY A 131 -5.91 -6.25 -5.67
N VAL A 132 -5.76 -5.07 -5.05
CA VAL A 132 -4.45 -4.51 -4.69
C VAL A 132 -3.70 -5.40 -3.70
N LEU A 133 -4.36 -5.90 -2.66
CA LEU A 133 -3.75 -6.80 -1.68
C LEU A 133 -3.27 -8.11 -2.31
N LEU A 134 -4.06 -8.69 -3.23
CA LEU A 134 -3.67 -9.87 -3.99
C LEU A 134 -2.47 -9.59 -4.90
N ALA A 135 -2.40 -8.40 -5.50
CA ALA A 135 -1.26 -7.98 -6.31
C ALA A 135 0.02 -7.84 -5.46
N ILE A 136 -0.07 -7.24 -4.27
CA ILE A 136 1.03 -7.14 -3.30
C ILE A 136 1.54 -8.55 -2.96
N GLU A 137 0.63 -9.47 -2.63
CA GLU A 137 0.99 -10.83 -2.24
C GLU A 137 1.62 -11.63 -3.40
N ARG A 138 1.10 -11.47 -4.63
CA ARG A 138 1.67 -12.11 -5.82
C ARG A 138 3.11 -11.65 -6.06
N ILE A 139 3.36 -10.34 -5.92
CA ILE A 139 4.68 -9.75 -6.06
C ILE A 139 5.64 -10.27 -4.99
N ARG A 140 5.21 -10.35 -3.72
CA ARG A 140 6.03 -10.96 -2.66
C ARG A 140 6.47 -12.39 -3.00
N ARG A 141 5.65 -13.15 -3.72
CA ARG A 141 5.96 -14.53 -4.13
C ARG A 141 6.82 -14.62 -5.40
N SER A 142 6.65 -13.72 -6.36
CA SER A 142 7.42 -13.74 -7.62
C SER A 142 8.84 -13.19 -7.47
N ASP A 143 9.06 -12.30 -6.51
CA ASP A 143 10.34 -11.60 -6.33
C ASP A 143 11.21 -12.27 -5.25
N GLY A 144 10.64 -13.26 -4.54
CA GLY A 144 11.26 -14.07 -3.49
C GLY A 144 11.77 -13.32 -2.24
N THR A 145 11.80 -11.99 -2.27
CA THR A 145 12.46 -11.19 -1.25
C THR A 145 11.42 -10.64 -0.28
N THR A 146 11.20 -11.36 0.82
CA THR A 146 10.54 -10.78 2.00
C THR A 146 11.50 -9.77 2.61
N VAL A 147 11.33 -8.48 2.34
CA VAL A 147 11.98 -7.46 3.16
C VAL A 147 11.22 -7.43 4.48
N PRO A 148 11.82 -7.89 5.60
CA PRO A 148 11.15 -7.81 6.89
C PRO A 148 10.83 -6.35 7.18
N VAL A 149 9.61 -6.08 7.66
CA VAL A 149 9.27 -4.79 8.26
C VAL A 149 10.25 -4.57 9.42
N ARG A 150 11.24 -3.71 9.18
CA ARG A 150 12.14 -3.22 10.22
C ARG A 150 11.54 -1.95 10.78
N GLY A 151 11.50 -1.86 12.10
CA GLY A 151 11.35 -0.58 12.76
C GLY A 151 12.49 0.35 12.35
N ALA A 152 12.20 1.65 12.26
CA ALA A 152 13.19 2.68 12.02
C ALA A 152 14.40 2.50 12.96
N GLY A 153 15.60 2.31 12.40
CA GLY A 153 16.87 2.23 13.14
C GLY A 153 17.48 0.82 13.36
N ALA A 154 16.89 -0.26 12.84
CA ALA A 154 17.47 -1.60 13.02
C ALA A 154 18.63 -1.90 12.01
N PRO A 155 19.82 -2.33 12.49
CA PRO A 155 21.00 -2.52 11.63
C PRO A 155 20.82 -3.60 10.56
N GLN A 156 21.41 -3.39 9.38
CA GLN A 156 21.48 -4.35 8.27
C GLN A 156 22.25 -5.62 8.64
N ARG A 157 21.54 -6.63 9.14
CA ARG A 157 22.00 -8.01 9.01
C ARG A 157 21.40 -8.62 7.74
N ARG A 158 22.26 -8.93 6.75
CA ARG A 158 21.88 -9.80 5.63
C ARG A 158 21.63 -11.20 6.18
N LEU A 159 20.40 -11.68 6.10
CA LEU A 159 20.13 -13.11 6.23
C LEU A 159 20.28 -13.69 4.82
N SER A 160 21.42 -14.33 4.55
CA SER A 160 21.60 -15.13 3.35
C SER A 160 20.79 -16.42 3.49
N PRO A 161 20.01 -16.83 2.49
CA PRO A 161 19.31 -18.10 2.50
C PRO A 161 20.27 -19.19 1.99
N ASP A 162 21.26 -19.57 2.78
CA ASP A 162 21.78 -20.95 2.81
C ASP A 162 22.87 -21.11 3.88
N THR A 163 22.55 -21.84 4.95
CA THR A 163 23.50 -22.71 5.66
C THR A 163 22.64 -23.74 6.38
N THR A 164 21.95 -24.56 5.61
CA THR A 164 21.38 -25.80 6.14
C THR A 164 22.50 -26.84 6.10
N GLN A 165 23.05 -27.13 7.28
CA GLN A 165 23.59 -28.43 7.68
C GLN A 165 24.55 -29.13 6.70
N ASN A 166 25.85 -29.00 6.96
CA ASN A 166 26.78 -30.09 6.67
C ASN A 166 27.47 -30.51 7.96
N THR A 167 26.91 -31.54 8.61
CA THR A 167 27.58 -32.31 9.67
C THR A 167 27.20 -33.76 9.45
N ALA A 168 27.86 -34.39 8.50
CA ALA A 168 27.95 -35.85 8.39
C ALA A 168 29.29 -36.19 7.72
N GLU A 169 29.94 -37.23 8.28
CA GLU A 169 31.20 -37.87 7.88
C GLU A 169 32.50 -37.15 8.31
N GLY A 170 33.42 -37.75 9.08
CA GLY A 170 33.55 -39.11 9.57
C GLY A 170 34.92 -39.34 10.24
N THR A 171 35.07 -40.56 10.74
CA THR A 171 36.23 -41.21 11.43
C THR A 171 36.27 -41.09 12.95
#